data_AF-A0A6H5GUL7-F1
#
_entry.id   AF-A0A6H5GUL7-F1
#
_cell.length_a   1.000
_cell.length_b   1.000
_cell.length_c   1.000
_cell.angle_alpha   90.00
_cell.angle_beta   90.00
_cell.angle_gamma   90.00
#
_symmetry.space_group_name_H-M   'P 1'
#
loop_
_entity.id
_entity.type
_entity.pdbx_description
1 polymer ?
#
loop_
_entity_poly.entity_id
_entity_poly.type
_entity_poly.pdbx_seq_one_letter_code
_entity_poly.pdbx_strand_id
1 'polypeptide(L)'
;MIFFYPQNGTGIYGSIWLKMKSQHQYLLDSTEEGIALVKKRRDVAVIGGRETFYYNAKRFGVQHFHLSQRLYTRYSAIALQIGCPFVEHFNKLIINMFESGILSKITEDEYQKLREKKDSNISSGGSSAKRRDAERMPQKGGVEATKEIGEGKTQIEDDEQLKPMSMKTLQGAFYVLLVGCSTAEIFLRHFVLVIKAPTGLFTLCMRYRKLPIRL
;
A
#
# COMPACT_ATOMS: atom_id res chain seq x y z
N MET A 1 -28.75 -11.61 11.03
CA MET A 1 -27.61 -12.49 10.71
C MET A 1 -27.68 -12.81 9.21
N ILE A 2 -26.93 -12.12 8.37
CA ILE A 2 -26.99 -12.30 6.90
C ILE A 2 -25.84 -13.21 6.50
N PHE A 3 -26.17 -14.47 6.18
CA PHE A 3 -25.23 -15.44 5.61
C PHE A 3 -24.92 -15.05 4.16
N PHE A 4 -23.64 -14.75 3.89
CA PHE A 4 -23.12 -14.67 2.52
C PHE A 4 -22.81 -16.08 2.03
N TYR A 5 -23.68 -16.65 1.20
CA TYR A 5 -23.35 -17.81 0.36
C TYR A 5 -23.21 -17.34 -1.09
N PRO A 6 -22.01 -16.93 -1.54
CA PRO A 6 -21.73 -16.84 -2.97
C PRO A 6 -21.43 -18.27 -3.47
N GLN A 7 -22.45 -18.95 -3.99
CA GLN A 7 -22.24 -20.23 -4.68
C GLN A 7 -21.53 -20.07 -6.04
N ASN A 8 -21.37 -18.86 -6.57
CA ASN A 8 -20.72 -18.64 -7.86
C ASN A 8 -19.49 -17.72 -7.72
N GLY A 9 -18.31 -18.33 -7.85
CA GLY A 9 -17.03 -17.64 -8.07
C GLY A 9 -15.99 -17.88 -6.97
N THR A 10 -15.14 -18.89 -7.18
CA THR A 10 -13.79 -19.12 -6.60
C THR A 10 -13.62 -19.68 -5.18
N GLY A 11 -14.63 -19.73 -4.30
CA GLY A 11 -14.45 -20.27 -2.93
C GLY A 11 -13.50 -19.45 -2.04
N ILE A 12 -12.86 -18.42 -2.61
CA ILE A 12 -11.93 -17.50 -1.95
C ILE A 12 -12.63 -16.77 -0.80
N TYR A 13 -13.89 -16.36 -0.97
CA TYR A 13 -14.66 -15.75 0.12
C TYR A 13 -14.84 -16.69 1.32
N GLY A 14 -15.03 -17.99 1.07
CA GLY A 14 -15.08 -19.00 2.13
C GLY A 14 -13.73 -19.12 2.83
N SER A 15 -12.63 -19.17 2.08
CA SER A 15 -11.28 -19.21 2.64
C SER A 15 -10.92 -17.95 3.43
N ILE A 16 -11.29 -16.76 2.96
CA ILE A 16 -11.11 -15.49 3.67
C ILE A 16 -11.94 -15.51 4.96
N TRP A 17 -13.20 -15.93 4.89
CA TRP A 17 -14.07 -16.03 6.06
C TRP A 17 -13.52 -16.98 7.13
N LEU A 18 -13.02 -18.15 6.73
CA LEU A 18 -12.40 -19.10 7.65
C LEU A 18 -11.14 -18.51 8.29
N LYS A 19 -10.28 -17.84 7.50
CA LYS A 19 -9.11 -17.13 8.02
C LYS A 19 -9.50 -16.00 8.98
N MET A 20 -10.53 -15.21 8.68
CA MET A 20 -11.03 -14.18 9.58
C MET A 20 -11.51 -14.80 10.90
N LYS A 21 -12.30 -15.88 10.86
CA LYS A 21 -12.77 -16.56 12.07
C LYS A 21 -11.65 -17.12 12.96
N SER A 22 -10.49 -17.47 12.38
CA SER A 22 -9.34 -17.93 13.17
C SER A 22 -8.61 -16.82 13.92
N GLN A 23 -8.88 -15.56 13.62
CA GLN A 23 -8.23 -14.43 14.28
C GLN A 23 -8.89 -14.12 15.63
N HIS A 24 -8.09 -13.70 16.62
CA HIS A 24 -8.60 -13.36 17.96
C HIS A 24 -9.58 -12.19 17.94
N GLN A 25 -9.31 -11.18 17.12
CA GLN A 25 -10.17 -10.01 16.93
C GLN A 25 -10.49 -9.87 15.43
N TYR A 26 -11.62 -10.43 15.01
CA TYR A 26 -12.09 -10.40 13.62
C TYR A 26 -13.27 -9.46 13.39
N LEU A 27 -13.97 -9.09 14.47
CA LEU A 27 -15.08 -8.16 14.47
C LEU A 27 -14.67 -6.88 15.21
N LEU A 28 -15.09 -5.75 14.67
CA LEU A 28 -14.87 -4.43 15.24
C LEU A 28 -16.22 -3.87 15.68
N ASP A 29 -16.23 -3.11 16.77
CA ASP A 29 -17.47 -2.57 17.32
C ASP A 29 -17.92 -1.33 16.52
N SER A 30 -16.97 -0.59 15.94
CA SER A 30 -17.25 0.58 15.13
C SER A 30 -16.35 0.71 13.91
N THR A 31 -16.78 1.51 12.93
CA THR A 31 -15.98 1.80 11.74
C THR A 31 -14.77 2.67 12.08
N GLU A 32 -14.93 3.61 13.01
CA GLU A 32 -13.90 4.51 13.49
C GLU A 32 -12.75 3.76 14.17
N GLU A 33 -13.08 2.72 14.94
CA GLU A 33 -12.08 1.82 15.55
C GLU A 33 -11.22 1.15 14.46
N GLY A 34 -11.86 0.62 13.41
CA GLY A 34 -11.15 0.03 12.27
C GLY A 34 -10.23 1.01 11.55
N ILE A 35 -10.69 2.25 11.36
CA ILE A 35 -9.90 3.32 10.75
C ILE A 35 -8.71 3.70 11.63
N ALA A 36 -8.91 3.78 12.96
CA ALA A 36 -7.83 4.05 13.91
C ALA A 36 -6.79 2.92 13.94
N LEU A 37 -7.21 1.65 13.79
CA LEU A 37 -6.33 0.49 13.71
C LEU A 37 -5.45 0.54 12.46
N VAL A 38 -6.03 0.76 11.28
CA VAL A 38 -5.28 0.86 10.01
C VAL A 38 -4.34 2.06 10.00
N LYS A 39 -4.70 3.16 10.69
CA LYS A 39 -3.81 4.32 10.85
C LYS A 39 -2.57 3.99 11.69
N LYS A 40 -2.71 3.17 12.74
CA LYS A 40 -1.61 2.80 13.64
C LYS A 40 -0.75 1.65 13.08
N ARG A 41 -1.37 0.71 12.37
CA ARG A 41 -0.76 -0.56 11.93
C ARG A 41 -0.90 -0.74 10.42
N ARG A 42 0.23 -1.00 9.74
CA ARG A 42 0.27 -1.23 8.28
C ARG A 42 0.03 -2.67 7.86
N ASP A 43 0.00 -3.58 8.82
CA ASP A 43 -0.16 -5.03 8.65
C ASP A 43 -1.61 -5.49 8.80
N VAL A 44 -2.55 -4.56 8.93
CA VAL A 44 -3.98 -4.83 9.13
C VAL A 44 -4.78 -4.26 7.97
N ALA A 45 -5.74 -5.05 7.49
CA ALA A 45 -6.74 -4.63 6.51
C ALA A 45 -8.13 -4.76 7.12
N VAL A 46 -9.00 -3.78 6.84
CA VAL A 46 -10.39 -3.77 7.32
C VAL A 46 -11.31 -3.87 6.13
N ILE A 47 -12.31 -4.75 6.23
CA ILE A 47 -13.32 -4.98 5.19
C ILE A 47 -14.63 -4.32 5.63
N GLY A 48 -15.27 -3.55 4.75
CA GLY A 48 -16.47 -2.79 5.09
C GLY A 48 -17.04 -2.01 3.91
N GLY A 49 -17.96 -1.09 4.21
CA GLY A 49 -18.61 -0.25 3.22
C GLY A 49 -17.61 0.70 2.56
N ARG A 50 -17.46 0.61 1.23
CA ARG A 50 -16.53 1.46 0.48
C ARG A 50 -16.80 2.95 0.70
N GLU A 51 -18.07 3.36 0.67
CA GLU A 51 -18.46 4.76 0.86
C GLU A 51 -18.12 5.27 2.26
N THR A 52 -18.41 4.46 3.28
CA THR A 52 -18.06 4.75 4.67
C THR A 52 -16.55 4.91 4.84
N PHE A 53 -15.75 4.05 4.23
CA PHE A 53 -14.29 4.18 4.26
C PHE A 53 -13.78 5.37 3.46
N TYR A 54 -14.39 5.67 2.32
CA TYR A 54 -14.00 6.81 1.49
C TYR A 54 -14.25 8.13 2.25
N TYR A 55 -15.42 8.25 2.88
CA TYR A 55 -15.77 9.37 3.75
C TYR A 55 -14.79 9.50 4.93
N ASN A 56 -14.53 8.41 5.64
CA ASN A 56 -13.62 8.43 6.78
C ASN A 56 -12.16 8.70 6.37
N ALA A 57 -11.68 8.16 5.26
CA ALA A 57 -10.33 8.45 4.76
C ALA A 57 -10.15 9.94 4.41
N LYS A 58 -11.17 10.59 3.83
CA LYS A 58 -11.14 12.06 3.62
C LYS A 58 -11.06 12.82 4.94
N ARG A 59 -11.84 12.39 5.95
CA ARG A 59 -11.88 12.99 7.28
C ARG A 59 -10.57 12.83 8.06
N PHE A 60 -10.00 11.63 8.10
CA PHE A 60 -8.83 11.29 8.93
C PHE A 60 -7.47 11.49 8.24
N GLY A 61 -7.47 11.69 6.91
CA GLY A 61 -6.28 11.96 6.12
C GLY A 61 -5.93 10.81 5.18
N VAL A 62 -6.00 11.11 3.89
CA VAL A 62 -5.75 10.24 2.73
C VAL A 62 -4.37 9.56 2.67
N GLN A 63 -3.39 10.02 3.45
CA GLN A 63 -2.01 9.55 3.34
C GLN A 63 -1.78 8.15 3.94
N HIS A 64 -2.74 7.66 4.72
CA HIS A 64 -2.63 6.39 5.45
C HIS A 64 -3.55 5.30 4.92
N PHE A 65 -4.38 5.59 3.92
CA PHE A 65 -5.43 4.68 3.47
C PHE A 65 -5.34 4.43 1.97
N HIS A 66 -5.40 3.15 1.61
CA HIS A 66 -5.60 2.70 0.24
C HIS A 66 -6.94 1.98 0.17
N LEU A 67 -7.82 2.42 -0.73
CA LEU A 67 -9.10 1.76 -0.96
C LEU A 67 -8.95 0.83 -2.16
N SER A 68 -9.16 -0.46 -1.93
CA SER A 68 -9.21 -1.46 -3.00
C SER A 68 -10.45 -1.26 -3.88
N GLN A 69 -10.42 -1.89 -5.06
CA GLN A 69 -11.60 -1.96 -5.93
C GLN A 69 -12.79 -2.67 -5.23
N ARG A 70 -13.99 -2.42 -5.75
CA ARG A 70 -15.24 -2.98 -5.20
C ARG A 70 -15.25 -4.50 -5.40
N LEU A 71 -15.43 -5.24 -4.31
CA LEU A 71 -15.57 -6.70 -4.37
C LEU A 71 -16.95 -7.15 -4.87
N TYR A 72 -17.98 -6.33 -4.62
CA TYR A 72 -19.34 -6.56 -5.08
C TYR A 72 -20.08 -5.22 -5.20
N THR A 73 -21.16 -5.21 -5.98
CA THR A 73 -22.07 -4.06 -6.08
C THR A 73 -23.19 -4.22 -5.06
N ARG A 74 -23.42 -3.18 -4.26
CA ARG A 74 -24.59 -3.05 -3.38
C ARG A 74 -25.27 -1.72 -3.63
N TYR A 75 -26.58 -1.71 -3.44
CA TYR A 75 -27.42 -0.52 -3.56
C TYR A 75 -27.99 -0.17 -2.19
N SER A 76 -27.96 1.11 -1.85
CA SER A 76 -28.70 1.63 -0.71
C SER A 76 -30.17 1.81 -1.12
N ALA A 77 -31.09 1.44 -0.24
CA ALA A 77 -32.52 1.55 -0.50
C ALA A 77 -33.24 2.03 0.77
N ILE A 78 -34.41 2.65 0.58
CA ILE A 78 -35.29 3.04 1.69
C ILE A 78 -36.18 1.84 2.03
N ALA A 79 -36.07 1.36 3.26
CA ALA A 79 -36.93 0.29 3.75
C ALA A 79 -38.30 0.87 4.15
N LEU A 80 -39.37 0.31 3.60
CA LEU A 80 -40.76 0.63 3.94
C LEU A 80 -41.44 -0.61 4.54
N GLN A 81 -42.47 -0.40 5.36
CA GLN A 81 -43.27 -1.51 5.90
C GLN A 81 -43.98 -2.27 4.77
N ILE A 82 -44.09 -3.59 4.93
CA ILE A 82 -44.84 -4.45 4.01
C ILE A 82 -46.28 -3.95 3.93
N GLY A 83 -46.77 -3.67 2.71
CA GLY A 83 -48.10 -3.13 2.46
C GLY A 83 -48.22 -1.60 2.55
N CYS A 84 -47.09 -0.87 2.66
CA CYS A 84 -47.12 0.59 2.64
C CYS A 84 -47.73 1.13 1.33
N PRO A 85 -48.80 1.95 1.38
CA PRO A 85 -49.47 2.47 0.19
C PRO A 85 -48.64 3.50 -0.58
N PHE A 86 -47.53 3.98 0.00
CA PHE A 86 -46.70 5.04 -0.57
C PHE A 86 -45.47 4.52 -1.32
N VAL A 87 -45.27 3.20 -1.45
CA VAL A 87 -44.07 2.62 -2.07
C VAL A 87 -43.84 3.18 -3.48
N GLU A 88 -44.88 3.23 -4.30
CA GLU A 88 -44.80 3.75 -5.67
C GLU A 88 -44.47 5.25 -5.71
N HIS A 89 -45.02 6.03 -4.79
CA HIS A 89 -44.72 7.45 -4.66
C HIS A 89 -43.26 7.69 -4.27
N PHE A 90 -42.75 6.95 -3.28
CA PHE A 90 -41.34 7.01 -2.90
C PHE A 90 -40.42 6.62 -4.05
N ASN A 91 -40.71 5.53 -4.75
CA ASN A 91 -39.90 5.09 -5.89
C ASN A 91 -39.86 6.14 -7.00
N LYS A 92 -41.01 6.73 -7.35
CA LYS A 92 -41.09 7.80 -8.37
C LYS A 92 -40.29 9.03 -7.96
N LEU A 93 -40.39 9.45 -6.70
CA LEU A 93 -39.62 10.59 -6.18
C LEU A 93 -38.12 10.31 -6.18
N ILE A 94 -37.68 9.12 -5.80
CA ILE A 94 -36.26 8.73 -5.82
C ILE A 94 -35.72 8.76 -7.25
N ILE A 95 -36.45 8.20 -8.21
CA ILE A 95 -36.06 8.22 -9.63
C ILE A 95 -35.96 9.67 -10.12
N ASN A 96 -36.96 10.50 -9.86
CA ASN A 96 -36.93 11.92 -10.26
C ASN A 96 -35.75 12.68 -9.62
N MET A 97 -35.44 12.44 -8.34
CA MET A 97 -34.29 13.05 -7.66
C MET A 97 -32.95 12.55 -8.20
N PHE A 98 -32.90 11.30 -8.64
CA PHE A 98 -31.73 10.72 -9.29
C PHE A 98 -31.51 11.33 -10.68
N GLU A 99 -32.55 11.36 -11.52
CA GLU A 99 -32.50 11.90 -12.89
C GLU A 99 -32.22 13.40 -12.92
N SER A 100 -32.75 14.15 -11.97
CA SER A 100 -32.46 15.58 -11.81
C SER A 100 -31.06 15.87 -11.24
N GLY A 101 -30.29 14.85 -10.86
CA GLY A 101 -28.93 15.01 -10.32
C GLY A 101 -28.88 15.54 -8.88
N ILE A 102 -30.03 15.68 -8.20
CA ILE A 102 -30.11 16.18 -6.82
C ILE A 102 -29.31 15.29 -5.87
N LEU A 103 -29.39 13.97 -6.02
CA LEU A 103 -28.64 13.03 -5.17
C LEU A 103 -27.12 13.19 -5.30
N SER A 104 -26.62 13.41 -6.53
CA SER A 104 -25.20 13.68 -6.78
C SER A 104 -24.78 14.99 -6.12
N LYS A 105 -25.59 16.04 -6.30
CA LYS A 105 -25.34 17.37 -5.72
C LYS A 105 -25.31 17.35 -4.19
N ILE A 106 -26.24 16.63 -3.55
CA ILE A 106 -26.23 16.43 -2.09
C ILE A 106 -24.94 15.72 -1.65
N THR A 107 -24.53 14.68 -2.39
CA THR A 107 -23.32 13.91 -2.07
C THR A 107 -22.06 14.77 -2.17
N GLU A 108 -21.93 15.55 -3.24
CA GLU A 108 -20.82 16.49 -3.47
C GLU A 108 -20.76 17.58 -2.40
N ASP A 109 -21.90 18.20 -2.08
CA ASP A 109 -22.02 19.22 -1.03
C ASP A 109 -21.54 18.68 0.33
N GLU A 110 -21.93 17.45 0.69
CA GLU A 110 -21.48 16.82 1.94
C GLU A 110 -19.96 16.57 1.95
N TYR A 111 -19.38 16.18 0.82
CA TYR A 111 -17.93 16.03 0.69
C TYR A 111 -17.18 17.36 0.72
N GLN A 112 -17.79 18.42 0.19
CA GLN A 112 -17.20 19.76 0.20
C GLN A 112 -17.17 20.34 1.61
N LYS A 113 -18.26 20.20 2.37
CA LYS A 113 -18.31 20.60 3.80
C LYS A 113 -17.21 19.94 4.64
N LEU A 114 -16.84 18.70 4.32
CA LEU A 114 -15.75 18.00 5.00
C LEU A 114 -14.38 18.61 4.71
N ARG A 115 -14.15 19.08 3.49
CA ARG A 115 -12.92 19.81 3.12
C ARG A 115 -12.84 21.11 3.90
N GLU A 116 -13.90 21.90 3.88
CA GLU A 116 -13.97 23.19 4.59
C GLU A 116 -13.80 23.04 6.11
N LYS A 117 -14.39 22.01 6.72
CA LYS A 117 -14.19 21.69 8.15
C LYS A 117 -12.75 21.31 8.48
N LYS A 118 -12.04 20.69 7.54
CA LYS A 118 -10.63 20.34 7.74
C LYS A 118 -9.74 21.58 7.67
N ASP A 119 -10.00 22.47 6.72
CA ASP A 119 -9.21 23.68 6.53
C ASP A 119 -9.44 24.71 7.65
N SER A 120 -10.68 24.81 8.14
CA SER A 120 -11.02 25.62 9.33
C SER A 120 -10.39 25.10 10.63
N ASN A 121 -10.28 23.78 10.82
CA ASN A 121 -9.59 23.21 11.98
C ASN A 121 -8.06 23.39 11.91
N ILE A 122 -7.48 23.42 10.71
CA ILE A 122 -6.04 23.69 10.52
C ILE A 122 -5.74 25.18 10.78
N SER A 123 -6.66 26.08 10.41
CA SER A 123 -6.49 27.54 10.59
C SER A 123 -6.85 28.06 11.98
N SER A 124 -7.66 27.33 12.77
CA SER A 124 -7.99 27.68 14.17
C SER A 124 -7.08 27.02 15.22
N GLY A 125 -6.24 26.06 14.82
CA GLY A 125 -5.26 25.37 15.67
C GLY A 125 -3.93 26.12 15.84
N GLY A 126 -3.97 27.43 16.08
CA GLY A 126 -2.79 28.28 16.25
C GLY A 126 -2.65 28.83 17.67
N SER A 127 -2.16 28.05 18.62
CA SER A 127 -1.37 28.59 19.74
C SER A 127 -0.60 27.51 20.52
N SER A 128 0.74 27.59 20.39
CA SER A 128 1.80 27.13 21.31
C SER A 128 2.77 26.10 20.74
N ALA A 129 3.70 26.55 19.89
CA ALA A 129 5.16 26.42 20.11
C ALA A 129 5.99 26.97 18.93
N LYS A 130 6.45 28.22 19.11
CA LYS A 130 7.83 28.69 18.84
C LYS A 130 8.36 28.76 17.38
N ARG A 131 8.18 29.94 16.78
CA ARG A 131 9.18 30.82 16.12
C ARG A 131 10.61 30.28 16.10
N ARG A 132 11.30 30.09 14.98
CA ARG A 132 12.06 31.08 14.14
C ARG A 132 12.95 30.16 13.22
N ASP A 133 13.12 30.34 11.91
CA ASP A 133 13.70 31.47 11.22
C ASP A 133 13.23 31.54 9.75
N ALA A 134 13.11 32.77 9.26
CA ALA A 134 12.81 33.11 7.88
C ALA A 134 14.12 33.32 7.12
N GLU A 135 14.23 32.77 5.90
CA GLU A 135 14.67 33.57 4.76
C GLU A 135 14.30 32.95 3.40
N ARG A 136 13.77 33.83 2.54
CA ARG A 136 13.70 33.81 1.07
C ARG A 136 12.68 32.89 0.37
N MET A 137 11.58 33.55 0.01
CA MET A 137 10.87 33.38 -1.27
C MET A 137 11.62 34.17 -2.40
N PRO A 138 11.41 33.90 -3.70
CA PRO A 138 10.13 34.18 -4.35
C PRO A 138 9.57 33.09 -5.30
N GLN A 139 8.24 33.00 -5.26
CA GLN A 139 7.25 32.58 -6.25
C GLN A 139 7.70 31.88 -7.55
N LYS A 140 7.14 30.69 -7.81
CA LYS A 140 6.38 30.40 -9.03
C LYS A 140 5.45 29.20 -8.82
N GLY A 141 4.27 29.28 -9.42
CA GLY A 141 3.10 28.46 -9.12
C GLY A 141 3.28 26.95 -9.32
N GLY A 142 2.40 26.20 -8.66
CA GLY A 142 2.34 24.75 -8.81
C GLY A 142 1.32 24.15 -7.85
N VAL A 143 0.11 23.95 -8.36
CA VAL A 143 -0.83 22.87 -8.06
C VAL A 143 -0.81 22.37 -6.61
N GLU A 144 -1.81 22.76 -5.82
CA GLU A 144 -2.17 22.03 -4.60
C GLU A 144 -2.30 20.54 -4.94
N ALA A 145 -1.32 19.77 -4.48
CA ALA A 145 -1.34 18.33 -4.56
C ALA A 145 -2.49 17.81 -3.69
N THR A 146 -3.68 17.83 -4.25
CA THR A 146 -4.82 17.05 -3.80
C THR A 146 -4.38 15.60 -3.87
N LYS A 147 -3.87 15.05 -2.76
CA LYS A 147 -3.73 13.61 -2.61
C LYS A 147 -5.15 13.04 -2.62
N GLU A 148 -5.64 12.70 -3.80
CA GLU A 148 -6.86 11.96 -3.94
C GLU A 148 -6.67 10.59 -3.31
N ILE A 149 -7.72 10.08 -2.68
CA ILE A 149 -7.78 8.67 -2.29
C ILE A 149 -7.66 7.90 -3.59
N GLY A 150 -6.51 7.27 -3.83
CA GLY A 150 -6.29 6.47 -5.02
C GLY A 150 -7.30 5.34 -5.03
N GLU A 151 -8.37 5.50 -5.81
CA GLU A 151 -8.99 4.37 -6.48
C GLU A 151 -7.85 3.63 -7.17
N GLY A 152 -7.76 2.32 -7.00
CA GLY A 152 -6.77 1.51 -7.69
C GLY A 152 -6.93 1.63 -9.20
N LYS A 153 -6.41 2.73 -9.76
CA LYS A 153 -5.89 2.81 -11.11
C LYS A 153 -4.70 1.86 -11.08
N THR A 154 -4.86 0.74 -11.78
CA THR A 154 -3.75 0.09 -12.47
C THR A 154 -2.76 1.17 -12.86
N GLN A 155 -1.50 1.00 -12.48
CA GLN A 155 -0.40 1.79 -13.00
C GLN A 155 -0.45 1.60 -14.52
N ILE A 156 -1.19 2.47 -15.21
CA ILE A 156 -0.99 2.71 -16.61
C ILE A 156 0.29 3.52 -16.60
N GLU A 157 1.38 2.79 -16.77
CA GLU A 157 2.68 3.34 -17.10
C GLU A 157 2.53 4.05 -18.44
N ASP A 158 2.19 5.33 -18.41
CA ASP A 158 2.33 6.20 -19.57
C ASP A 158 3.37 7.29 -19.22
N ASP A 159 4.56 6.99 -19.73
CA ASP A 159 5.55 7.86 -20.36
C ASP A 159 6.27 8.97 -19.56
N GLU A 160 7.56 8.67 -19.36
CA GLU A 160 8.69 9.53 -19.72
C GLU A 160 8.84 10.84 -18.92
N GLN A 161 8.99 10.69 -17.61
CA GLN A 161 9.86 11.60 -16.87
C GLN A 161 10.84 10.77 -16.05
N LEU A 162 12.08 10.69 -16.55
CA LEU A 162 13.21 10.02 -15.91
C LEU A 162 13.33 10.52 -14.46
N LYS A 163 12.80 9.75 -13.51
CA LYS A 163 13.05 10.00 -12.10
C LYS A 163 14.55 9.86 -11.89
N PRO A 164 15.23 10.88 -11.34
CA PRO A 164 16.65 10.75 -11.03
C PRO A 164 16.83 9.56 -10.09
N MET A 165 17.63 8.59 -10.54
CA MET A 165 17.84 7.33 -9.84
C MET A 165 18.36 7.64 -8.44
N SER A 166 17.56 7.31 -7.42
CA SER A 166 17.90 7.60 -6.04
C SER A 166 19.14 6.80 -5.63
N MET A 167 20.08 7.44 -4.93
CA MET A 167 21.35 6.84 -4.47
C MET A 167 21.17 5.54 -3.66
N LYS A 168 19.97 5.32 -3.11
CA LYS A 168 19.57 4.07 -2.42
C LYS A 168 19.48 2.87 -3.37
N THR A 169 19.06 3.07 -4.61
CA THR A 169 18.98 2.01 -5.62
C THR A 169 20.38 1.58 -6.09
N LEU A 170 21.34 2.53 -6.14
CA LEU A 170 22.73 2.24 -6.51
C LEU A 170 23.55 1.61 -5.36
N GLN A 171 23.08 1.73 -4.12
CA GLN A 171 23.80 1.24 -2.94
C GLN A 171 24.07 -0.28 -3.00
N GLY A 172 23.13 -1.05 -3.55
CA GLY A 172 23.31 -2.49 -3.77
C GLY A 172 24.45 -2.81 -4.74
N ALA A 173 24.61 -2.02 -5.82
CA ALA A 173 25.67 -2.21 -6.80
C ALA A 173 27.06 -1.90 -6.19
N PHE A 174 27.17 -0.89 -5.33
CA PHE A 174 28.40 -0.60 -4.61
C PHE A 174 28.82 -1.72 -3.66
N TYR A 175 27.87 -2.32 -2.92
CA TYR A 175 28.19 -3.46 -2.06
C TYR A 175 28.68 -4.67 -2.84
N VAL A 176 28.06 -4.97 -3.99
CA VAL A 176 28.50 -6.08 -4.86
C VAL A 176 29.90 -5.82 -5.42
N LEU A 177 30.20 -4.59 -5.82
CA LEU A 177 31.53 -4.19 -6.28
C LEU A 177 32.60 -4.35 -5.18
N LEU A 178 32.30 -3.90 -3.96
CA LEU A 178 33.23 -3.96 -2.83
C LEU A 178 33.55 -5.42 -2.44
N VAL A 179 32.54 -6.28 -2.41
CA VAL A 179 32.71 -7.72 -2.16
C VAL A 179 33.44 -8.39 -3.32
N GLY A 180 33.13 -8.03 -4.57
CA GLY A 180 33.83 -8.52 -5.77
C GLY A 180 35.32 -8.18 -5.76
N CYS A 181 35.68 -6.94 -5.47
CA CYS A 181 37.07 -6.52 -5.34
C CYS A 181 37.79 -7.24 -4.19
N SER A 182 37.15 -7.36 -3.03
CA SER A 182 37.74 -8.04 -1.87
C SER A 182 38.01 -9.53 -2.14
N THR A 183 37.07 -10.22 -2.77
CA THR A 183 37.23 -11.64 -3.13
C THR A 183 38.28 -11.83 -4.22
N ALA A 184 38.36 -10.94 -5.20
CA ALA A 184 39.40 -10.96 -6.23
C ALA A 184 40.80 -10.75 -5.62
N GLU A 185 40.96 -9.82 -4.68
CA GLU A 185 42.24 -9.62 -3.97
C GLU A 185 42.68 -10.86 -3.19
N ILE A 186 41.75 -11.50 -2.47
CA ILE A 186 42.03 -12.71 -1.71
C ILE A 186 42.43 -13.85 -2.66
N PHE A 187 41.71 -14.03 -3.76
CA PHE A 187 42.00 -15.06 -4.75
C PHE A 187 43.36 -14.83 -5.41
N LEU A 188 43.68 -13.59 -5.79
CA LEU A 188 44.93 -13.24 -6.43
C LEU A 188 46.12 -13.39 -5.46
N ARG A 189 45.97 -12.96 -4.19
CA ARG A 189 46.97 -13.22 -3.14
C ARG A 189 47.19 -14.71 -2.94
N HIS A 190 46.12 -15.50 -2.85
CA HIS A 190 46.21 -16.95 -2.69
C HIS A 190 46.90 -17.62 -3.89
N PHE A 191 46.53 -17.23 -5.11
CA PHE A 191 47.12 -17.75 -6.35
C PHE A 191 48.62 -17.42 -6.45
N VAL A 192 49.01 -16.18 -6.13
CA VAL A 192 50.42 -15.79 -6.09
C VAL A 192 51.19 -16.53 -4.99
N LEU A 193 50.57 -16.82 -3.84
CA LEU A 193 51.19 -17.63 -2.77
C LEU A 193 51.42 -19.08 -3.20
N VAL A 194 50.47 -19.66 -3.94
CA VAL A 194 50.60 -21.01 -4.54
C VAL A 194 51.71 -21.06 -5.60
N ILE A 195 51.85 -20.01 -6.42
CA ILE A 195 52.92 -19.94 -7.43
C ILE A 195 54.28 -19.63 -6.81
N LYS A 196 54.32 -18.75 -5.79
CA LYS A 196 55.56 -18.34 -5.12
C LYS A 196 56.00 -19.32 -4.04
N ALA A 197 55.17 -20.30 -3.67
CA ALA A 197 55.60 -21.49 -2.95
C ALA A 197 56.62 -22.23 -3.83
N PRO A 198 57.93 -22.12 -3.53
CA PRO A 198 58.94 -22.79 -4.30
C PRO A 198 58.82 -24.29 -4.00
N THR A 199 58.57 -25.08 -5.05
CA THR A 199 59.20 -26.39 -5.26
C THR A 199 59.69 -27.11 -3.99
N GLY A 200 58.75 -27.66 -3.22
CA GLY A 200 59.03 -28.62 -2.16
C GLY A 200 58.24 -29.94 -2.27
N LEU A 201 57.09 -29.94 -2.97
CA LEU A 201 56.18 -31.10 -2.96
C LEU A 201 56.02 -31.80 -4.31
N PHE A 202 56.36 -31.17 -5.43
CA PHE A 202 56.26 -31.81 -6.75
C PHE A 202 57.36 -32.85 -7.01
N THR A 203 58.46 -32.82 -6.25
CA THR A 203 59.56 -33.79 -6.36
C THR A 203 59.33 -35.08 -5.56
N LEU A 204 58.33 -35.13 -4.66
CA LEU A 204 58.04 -36.34 -3.87
C LEU A 204 57.09 -37.32 -4.60
N CYS A 205 56.26 -36.82 -5.52
CA CYS A 205 55.25 -37.65 -6.19
C CYS A 205 55.81 -38.50 -7.36
N MET A 206 57.00 -38.18 -7.86
CA MET A 206 57.68 -38.95 -8.94
C MET A 206 58.73 -39.95 -8.42
N ARG A 207 58.90 -40.11 -7.10
CA ARG A 207 59.94 -41.00 -6.53
C ARG A 207 59.39 -42.30 -5.91
N TYR A 208 58.09 -42.57 -6.01
CA TYR A 208 57.45 -43.82 -5.54
C TYR A 208 57.08 -44.82 -6.65
N ARG A 209 57.56 -44.62 -7.88
CA ARG A 209 57.47 -45.63 -8.96
C ARG A 209 58.87 -46.02 -9.43
N LYS A 210 59.57 -46.83 -8.65
CA LYS A 210 60.58 -47.79 -9.13
C LYS A 210 61.19 -48.53 -7.94
N LEU A 211 60.75 -49.77 -7.70
CA LEU A 211 61.55 -50.95 -7.26
C LEU A 211 60.58 -52.11 -6.89
N PRO A 212 61.03 -53.39 -6.98
CA PRO A 212 60.82 -54.26 -8.12
C PRO A 212 59.84 -55.41 -7.83
N ILE A 213 59.23 -55.96 -8.87
CA ILE A 213 58.59 -57.29 -8.82
C ILE A 213 59.71 -58.32 -9.04
N ARG A 214 59.93 -59.17 -8.03
CA ARG A 214 60.73 -60.39 -8.11
C ARG A 214 60.17 -61.31 -9.20
N LEU A 215 61.02 -61.77 -10.11
CA LEU A 215 61.42 -63.18 -10.20
C LEU A 215 62.81 -63.26 -10.86
#